data_AF-A0A820HGE5-F1
#
_entry.id   AF-A0A820HGE5-F1
#
_cell.length_a   1.000
_cell.length_b   1.000
_cell.length_c   1.000
_cell.angle_alpha   90.00
_cell.angle_beta   90.00
_cell.angle_gamma   90.00
#
_symmetry.space_group_name_H-M   'P 1'
#
loop_
_entity.id
_entity.type
_entity.pdbx_description
1 polymer ?
#
loop_
_entity_poly.entity_id
_entity_poly.type
_entity_poly.pdbx_seq_one_letter_code
_entity_poly.pdbx_strand_id
1 'polypeptide(L)'
;MSFFDTTPIGRVINRFARDIDAVDSTLPAAFSQSFTTLITVVTTLILLIYGSWFAIIALIPLSILFGFIQRVYVSSSRQLGRLDSVTRSSIYANFAKTIQGISSIRAYHAQQRFIDVSDRFVDRNISCHFASSVANRWLGVRLEMIGNTLVFFTAIIAVFMPHRMTAGTVGLMITFAMQITNSLNMLVRMSSDIETNTVSVERINEYAELTPEASWEIPETKPSSHWPKNGNIQIKNLSTQYRQNLPLVLKDLTIDIQPGEKIGIMNRIGSGKSSLCLARIELIP
;
A
#
# COMPACT_ATOMS: atom_id res chain seq x y z
N MET A 1 -14.52 -7.36 19.84
CA MET A 1 -13.39 -8.32 19.97
C MET A 1 -13.09 -9.14 18.71
N SER A 2 -14.10 -9.62 17.97
CA SER A 2 -13.91 -10.46 16.77
C SER A 2 -12.88 -9.92 15.76
N PHE A 3 -12.85 -8.59 15.57
CA PHE A 3 -11.86 -7.93 14.72
C PHE A 3 -10.40 -8.20 15.16
N PHE A 4 -10.08 -8.06 16.45
CA PHE A 4 -8.72 -8.24 16.97
C PHE A 4 -8.32 -9.72 17.07
N ASP A 5 -9.28 -10.63 17.22
CA ASP A 5 -9.01 -12.08 17.17
C ASP A 5 -8.74 -12.58 15.75
N THR A 6 -9.36 -11.96 14.75
CA THR A 6 -9.20 -12.35 13.33
C THR A 6 -8.06 -11.61 12.66
N THR A 7 -7.75 -10.40 13.12
CA THR A 7 -6.78 -9.52 12.49
C THR A 7 -5.48 -9.50 13.30
N PRO A 8 -4.35 -9.94 12.72
CA PRO A 8 -3.07 -9.89 13.41
C PRO A 8 -2.73 -8.45 13.84
N ILE A 9 -2.29 -8.26 15.09
CA ILE A 9 -1.95 -6.94 15.63
C ILE A 9 -0.90 -6.20 14.76
N GLY A 10 0.05 -6.95 14.17
CA GLY A 10 1.04 -6.39 13.25
C GLY A 10 0.44 -5.80 11.97
N ARG A 11 -0.73 -6.26 11.53
CA ARG A 11 -1.45 -5.63 10.41
C ARG A 11 -1.99 -4.26 10.82
N VAL A 12 -2.59 -4.16 12.00
CA VAL A 12 -3.10 -2.89 12.56
C VAL A 12 -1.95 -1.90 12.75
N ILE A 13 -0.83 -2.32 13.35
CA ILE A 13 0.35 -1.47 13.55
C ILE A 13 0.89 -0.97 12.20
N ASN A 14 0.97 -1.82 11.17
CA ASN A 14 1.41 -1.39 9.84
C ASN A 14 0.50 -0.32 9.22
N ARG A 15 -0.82 -0.35 9.48
CA ARG A 15 -1.73 0.71 9.04
C ARG A 15 -1.37 2.04 9.68
N PHE A 16 -1.25 2.06 11.01
CA PHE A 16 -0.95 3.29 11.77
C PHE A 16 0.47 3.81 11.57
N ALA A 17 1.43 2.95 11.26
CA ALA A 17 2.82 3.37 11.05
C ALA A 17 3.09 3.68 9.57
N ARG A 18 3.07 2.66 8.71
CA ARG A 18 3.54 2.77 7.33
C ARG A 18 2.51 3.39 6.41
N ASP A 19 1.25 2.99 6.52
CA ASP A 19 0.23 3.51 5.60
C ASP A 19 -0.09 4.98 5.92
N ILE A 20 -0.10 5.39 7.21
CA ILE A 20 -0.19 6.81 7.61
C ILE A 20 1.01 7.62 7.12
N ASP A 21 2.26 7.16 7.34
CA ASP A 21 3.45 7.88 6.86
C ASP A 21 3.46 8.02 5.32
N ALA A 22 2.95 7.02 4.60
CA ALA A 22 2.78 7.11 3.16
C ALA A 22 1.82 8.24 2.76
N VAL A 23 0.74 8.44 3.50
CA VAL A 23 -0.26 9.51 3.26
C VAL A 23 0.24 10.88 3.70
N ASP A 24 0.97 10.96 4.81
CA ASP A 24 1.44 12.23 5.38
C ASP A 24 2.69 12.77 4.67
N SER A 25 3.64 11.89 4.34
CA SER A 25 4.97 12.29 3.85
C SER A 25 5.15 11.98 2.36
N THR A 26 4.86 10.73 1.97
CA THR A 26 5.27 10.22 0.65
C THR A 26 4.34 10.72 -0.46
N LEU A 27 3.03 10.64 -0.26
CA LEU A 27 2.03 11.00 -1.26
C LEU A 27 2.04 12.52 -1.55
N PRO A 28 2.10 13.43 -0.56
CA PRO A 28 2.19 14.87 -0.83
C PRO A 28 3.48 15.25 -1.54
N ALA A 29 4.61 14.64 -1.17
CA ALA A 29 5.88 14.85 -1.87
C ALA A 29 5.82 14.39 -3.33
N ALA A 30 5.29 13.19 -3.59
CA ALA A 30 5.12 12.66 -4.95
C ALA A 30 4.15 13.52 -5.78
N PHE A 31 3.07 14.00 -5.17
CA PHE A 31 2.09 14.87 -5.83
C PHE A 31 2.68 16.25 -6.15
N SER A 32 3.37 16.88 -5.20
CA SER A 32 4.05 18.16 -5.39
C SER A 32 5.09 18.05 -6.52
N GLN A 33 5.93 17.02 -6.48
CA GLN A 33 6.94 16.78 -7.51
C GLN A 33 6.29 16.50 -8.88
N SER A 34 5.22 15.72 -8.93
CA SER A 34 4.46 15.47 -10.16
C SER A 34 3.90 16.75 -10.75
N PHE A 35 3.30 17.60 -9.91
CA PHE A 35 2.70 18.85 -10.32
C PHE A 35 3.74 19.82 -10.88
N THR A 36 4.86 20.02 -10.18
CA THR A 36 5.99 20.83 -10.68
C THR A 36 6.50 20.30 -12.02
N THR A 37 6.67 18.98 -12.13
CA THR A 37 7.18 18.36 -13.35
C THR A 37 6.21 18.51 -14.52
N LEU A 38 4.90 18.37 -14.28
CA LEU A 38 3.86 18.58 -15.27
C LEU A 38 3.87 20.02 -15.78
N ILE A 39 3.98 21.00 -14.88
CA ILE A 39 4.12 22.42 -15.26
C ILE A 39 5.37 22.61 -16.12
N THR A 40 6.53 22.05 -15.72
CA THR A 40 7.77 22.16 -16.51
C THR A 40 7.60 21.59 -17.93
N VAL A 41 6.96 20.44 -18.08
CA VAL A 41 6.70 19.82 -19.40
C VAL A 41 5.79 20.72 -20.23
N VAL A 42 4.67 21.20 -19.67
CA VAL A 42 3.72 22.09 -20.37
C VAL A 42 4.41 23.39 -20.78
N THR A 43 5.15 24.03 -19.87
CA THR A 43 5.93 25.24 -20.17
C THR A 43 6.94 24.99 -21.28
N THR A 44 7.64 23.86 -21.27
CA THR A 44 8.60 23.51 -22.33
C THR A 44 7.90 23.37 -23.69
N LEU A 45 6.76 22.68 -23.73
CA LEU A 45 5.99 22.52 -24.97
C LEU A 45 5.49 23.87 -25.50
N ILE A 46 4.98 24.74 -24.63
CA ILE A 46 4.54 26.10 -24.99
C ILE A 46 5.71 26.92 -25.55
N LEU A 47 6.87 26.90 -24.88
CA LEU A 47 8.06 27.62 -25.34
C LEU A 47 8.53 27.13 -26.72
N LEU A 48 8.52 25.82 -26.95
CA LEU A 48 8.89 25.23 -28.23
C LEU A 48 7.95 25.64 -29.37
N ILE A 49 6.64 25.64 -29.11
CA ILE A 49 5.63 26.05 -30.09
C ILE A 49 5.70 27.56 -30.35
N TYR A 50 5.90 28.37 -29.30
CA TYR A 50 6.00 29.83 -29.41
C TYR A 50 7.17 30.25 -30.30
N GLY A 51 8.34 29.63 -30.13
CA GLY A 51 9.50 30.01 -30.93
C GLY A 51 9.42 29.53 -32.39
N SER A 52 8.77 28.40 -32.68
CA SER A 52 8.47 28.01 -34.05
C SER A 52 7.31 27.02 -34.16
N TRP A 53 6.30 27.37 -34.95
CA TRP A 53 5.18 26.47 -35.25
C TRP A 53 5.63 25.18 -35.97
N PHE A 54 6.78 25.20 -36.67
CA PHE A 54 7.37 24.01 -37.28
C PHE A 54 7.82 22.95 -36.25
N ALA A 55 8.05 23.34 -34.99
CA ALA A 55 8.37 22.40 -33.91
C ALA A 55 7.24 21.37 -33.70
N ILE A 56 6.00 21.70 -34.05
CA ILE A 56 4.84 20.78 -33.96
C ILE A 56 5.07 19.53 -34.84
N ILE A 57 5.71 19.70 -36.01
CA ILE A 57 6.00 18.60 -36.93
C ILE A 57 6.94 17.58 -36.29
N ALA A 58 7.90 18.03 -35.48
CA ALA A 58 8.78 17.14 -34.71
C ALA A 58 8.10 16.58 -33.44
N LEU A 59 7.26 17.38 -32.77
CA LEU A 59 6.59 16.99 -31.52
C LEU A 59 5.56 15.87 -31.71
N ILE A 60 4.78 15.87 -32.78
CA ILE A 60 3.75 14.84 -33.03
C ILE A 60 4.34 13.41 -33.06
N PRO A 61 5.32 13.09 -33.94
CA PRO A 61 5.88 11.74 -34.00
C PRO A 61 6.61 11.34 -32.71
N LEU A 62 7.31 12.29 -32.06
CA LEU A 62 7.95 12.04 -30.77
C LEU A 62 6.94 11.75 -29.66
N SER A 63 5.79 12.41 -29.66
CA SER A 63 4.71 12.17 -28.69
C SER A 63 4.07 10.78 -28.88
N ILE A 64 3.88 10.35 -30.13
CA ILE A 64 3.39 9.00 -30.45
C ILE A 64 4.40 7.94 -29.97
N LEU A 65 5.68 8.15 -30.27
CA LEU A 65 6.76 7.26 -29.84
C LEU A 65 6.85 7.18 -28.30
N PHE A 66 6.76 8.33 -27.63
CA PHE A 66 6.70 8.41 -26.17
C PHE A 66 5.52 7.62 -25.59
N GLY A 67 4.32 7.81 -26.14
CA GLY A 67 3.12 7.10 -25.69
C GLY A 67 3.25 5.58 -25.85
N PHE A 68 3.86 5.10 -26.94
CA PHE A 68 4.15 3.69 -27.13
C PHE A 68 5.14 3.15 -26.09
N ILE A 69 6.28 3.83 -25.89
CA ILE A 69 7.29 3.44 -24.90
C ILE A 69 6.71 3.45 -23.49
N GLN A 70 5.93 4.48 -23.14
CA GLN A 70 5.28 4.61 -21.85
C GLN A 70 4.34 3.43 -21.58
N ARG A 71 3.48 3.06 -22.55
CA ARG A 71 2.56 1.91 -22.40
C ARG A 71 3.30 0.60 -22.14
N VAL A 72 4.36 0.33 -22.90
CA VAL A 72 5.17 -0.88 -22.75
C VAL A 72 5.90 -0.89 -21.40
N TYR A 73 6.48 0.24 -21.00
CA TYR A 73 7.18 0.37 -19.73
C TYR A 73 6.25 0.21 -18.54
N VAL A 74 5.13 0.92 -18.49
CA VAL A 74 4.19 0.87 -17.36
C VAL A 74 3.64 -0.54 -17.17
N SER A 75 3.25 -1.21 -18.25
CA SER A 75 2.77 -2.61 -18.20
C SER A 75 3.81 -3.56 -17.62
N SER A 76 5.07 -3.45 -18.07
CA SER A 76 6.17 -4.31 -17.64
C SER A 76 6.63 -4.01 -16.21
N SER A 77 6.82 -2.72 -15.89
CA SER A 77 7.23 -2.22 -14.58
C SER A 77 6.26 -2.65 -13.49
N ARG A 78 4.95 -2.55 -13.74
CA ARG A 78 3.91 -2.99 -12.79
C ARG A 78 4.02 -4.49 -12.47
N GLN A 79 4.25 -5.33 -13.47
CA GLN A 79 4.42 -6.78 -13.22
C GLN A 79 5.71 -7.09 -12.47
N LEU A 80 6.81 -6.41 -12.80
CA LEU A 80 8.08 -6.55 -12.09
C LEU A 80 7.96 -6.10 -10.64
N GLY A 81 7.28 -4.98 -10.36
CA GLY A 81 7.00 -4.52 -9.01
C GLY A 81 6.14 -5.51 -8.21
N ARG A 82 5.15 -6.14 -8.85
CA ARG A 82 4.36 -7.21 -8.22
C ARG A 82 5.22 -8.41 -7.86
N LEU A 83 6.08 -8.87 -8.77
CA LEU A 83 6.99 -9.99 -8.54
C LEU A 83 8.01 -9.68 -7.43
N ASP A 84 8.58 -8.47 -7.40
CA ASP A 84 9.49 -8.03 -6.34
C ASP A 84 8.81 -8.08 -4.96
N SER A 85 7.57 -7.57 -4.86
CA SER A 85 6.82 -7.59 -3.61
C SER A 85 6.53 -9.01 -3.10
N VAL A 86 6.09 -9.91 -4.00
CA VAL A 86 5.78 -11.31 -3.65
C VAL A 86 7.03 -12.13 -3.30
N THR A 87 8.14 -11.91 -3.99
CA THR A 87 9.38 -12.63 -3.70
C THR A 87 10.01 -12.17 -2.39
N ARG A 88 9.99 -10.85 -2.11
CA ARG A 88 10.47 -10.29 -0.85
C ARG A 88 9.68 -10.79 0.36
N SER A 89 8.35 -10.93 0.26
CA SER A 89 7.54 -11.45 1.37
C SER A 89 7.88 -12.90 1.72
N SER A 90 8.27 -13.70 0.72
CA SER A 90 8.69 -15.10 0.92
C SER A 90 9.98 -15.21 1.75
N ILE A 91 10.91 -14.27 1.59
CA ILE A 91 12.14 -14.19 2.41
C ILE A 91 11.78 -13.97 3.88
N TYR A 92 10.95 -12.96 4.17
CA TYR A 92 10.52 -12.67 5.54
C TYR A 92 9.73 -13.83 6.17
N ALA A 93 8.87 -14.49 5.40
CA ALA A 93 8.13 -15.65 5.86
C ALA A 93 9.06 -16.82 6.20
N ASN A 94 10.09 -17.09 5.38
CA ASN A 94 11.08 -18.13 5.64
C ASN A 94 11.91 -17.81 6.91
N PHE A 95 12.30 -16.55 7.07
CA PHE A 95 13.05 -16.09 8.24
C PHE A 95 12.24 -16.26 9.54
N ALA A 96 10.98 -15.83 9.54
CA ALA A 96 10.08 -15.98 10.69
C ALA A 96 9.88 -17.46 11.08
N LYS A 97 9.69 -18.35 10.09
CA LYS A 97 9.59 -19.81 10.31
C LYS A 97 10.87 -20.38 10.91
N THR A 98 12.03 -19.92 10.44
CA THR A 98 13.34 -20.39 10.91
C THR A 98 13.57 -20.00 12.38
N ILE A 99 13.18 -18.78 12.78
CA ILE A 99 13.27 -18.32 14.17
C ILE A 99 12.38 -19.17 15.08
N GLN A 100 11.12 -19.39 14.69
CA GLN A 100 10.19 -20.20 15.50
C GLN A 100 10.63 -21.66 15.63
N GLY A 101 11.26 -22.22 14.58
CA GLY A 101 11.69 -23.61 14.53
C GLY A 101 13.17 -23.86 14.86
N ILE A 102 13.88 -22.88 15.42
CA ILE A 102 15.35 -22.93 15.49
C ILE A 102 15.89 -24.12 16.31
N SER A 103 15.21 -24.48 17.39
CA SER A 103 15.56 -25.64 18.22
C SER A 103 15.43 -26.94 17.43
N SER A 104 14.32 -27.12 16.70
CA SER A 104 14.08 -28.28 15.85
C SER A 104 15.11 -28.38 14.72
N ILE A 105 15.42 -27.27 14.04
CA ILE A 105 16.38 -27.25 12.94
C ILE A 105 17.76 -27.69 13.42
N ARG A 106 18.19 -27.21 14.59
CA ARG A 106 19.47 -27.61 15.20
C ARG A 106 19.46 -29.07 15.67
N ALA A 107 18.37 -29.53 16.28
CA ALA A 107 18.23 -30.90 16.77
C ALA A 107 18.31 -31.93 15.63
N TYR A 108 17.76 -31.62 14.45
CA TYR A 108 17.81 -32.49 13.28
C TYR A 108 19.03 -32.25 12.38
N HIS A 109 19.99 -31.39 12.77
CA HIS A 109 21.15 -31.02 11.97
C HIS A 109 20.81 -30.59 10.52
N ALA A 110 19.68 -29.90 10.35
CA ALA A 110 19.14 -29.54 9.03
C ALA A 110 19.51 -28.11 8.58
N GLN A 111 20.54 -27.49 9.16
CA GLN A 111 20.91 -26.09 8.92
C GLN A 111 21.20 -25.82 7.45
N GLN A 112 22.01 -26.66 6.80
CA GLN A 112 22.41 -26.44 5.40
C GLN A 112 21.20 -26.40 4.46
N ARG A 113 20.23 -27.29 4.67
CA ARG A 113 18.99 -27.31 3.89
C ARG A 113 18.22 -25.98 4.02
N PHE A 114 18.18 -25.39 5.20
CA PHE A 114 17.51 -24.10 5.43
C PHE A 114 18.29 -22.93 4.84
N ILE A 115 19.63 -22.97 4.87
CA ILE A 115 20.50 -21.99 4.20
C ILE A 115 20.24 -22.04 2.69
N ASP A 116 20.31 -23.21 2.05
CA ASP A 116 20.08 -23.36 0.61
C ASP A 116 18.68 -22.88 0.18
N VAL A 117 17.67 -23.09 1.03
CA VAL A 117 16.31 -22.57 0.79
C VAL A 117 16.28 -21.04 0.88
N SER A 118 16.96 -20.47 1.88
CA SER A 118 17.04 -19.02 2.06
C SER A 118 17.75 -18.36 0.87
N ASP A 119 18.87 -18.92 0.43
CA ASP A 119 19.65 -18.41 -0.71
C ASP A 119 18.80 -18.39 -1.98
N ARG A 120 18.04 -19.46 -2.26
CA ARG A 120 17.11 -19.50 -3.40
C ARG A 120 16.03 -18.41 -3.35
N PHE A 121 15.51 -18.08 -2.16
CA PHE A 121 14.52 -17.00 -2.03
C PHE A 121 15.15 -15.63 -2.27
N VAL A 122 16.37 -15.41 -1.76
CA VAL A 122 17.13 -14.18 -1.97
C VAL A 122 17.50 -14.01 -3.44
N ASP A 123 18.07 -15.04 -4.08
CA ASP A 123 18.43 -15.02 -5.50
C ASP A 123 17.23 -14.70 -6.40
N ARG A 124 16.07 -15.27 -6.08
CA ARG A 124 14.84 -15.00 -6.83
C ARG A 124 14.40 -13.55 -6.69
N ASN A 125 14.48 -12.98 -5.50
CA ASN A 125 14.15 -11.56 -5.29
C ASN A 125 15.16 -10.64 -5.99
N ILE A 126 16.46 -10.90 -5.85
CA ILE A 126 17.53 -10.13 -6.52
C ILE A 126 17.33 -10.17 -8.03
N SER A 127 17.00 -11.32 -8.62
CA SER A 127 16.73 -11.45 -10.05
C SER A 127 15.55 -10.58 -10.51
N CYS A 128 14.47 -10.55 -9.74
CA CYS A 128 13.31 -9.67 -10.01
C CYS A 128 13.67 -8.19 -9.87
N HIS A 129 14.41 -7.84 -8.81
CA HIS A 129 14.86 -6.48 -8.57
C HIS A 129 15.79 -5.98 -9.69
N PHE A 130 16.75 -6.81 -10.09
CA PHE A 130 17.66 -6.52 -11.20
C PHE A 130 16.91 -6.30 -12.52
N ALA A 131 15.93 -7.14 -12.83
CA ALA A 131 15.09 -6.95 -14.02
C ALA A 131 14.33 -5.61 -13.99
N SER A 132 13.84 -5.18 -12.82
CA SER A 132 13.25 -3.85 -12.63
C SER A 132 14.26 -2.73 -12.88
N SER A 133 15.48 -2.84 -12.35
CA SER A 133 16.57 -1.87 -12.60
C SER A 133 16.93 -1.78 -14.08
N VAL A 134 16.99 -2.92 -14.79
CA VAL A 134 17.28 -2.95 -16.23
C VAL A 134 16.14 -2.32 -17.04
N ALA A 135 14.87 -2.63 -16.72
CA ALA A 135 13.72 -1.99 -17.37
C ALA A 135 13.73 -0.46 -17.18
N ASN A 136 14.14 -0.01 -16.01
CA ASN A 136 14.28 1.40 -15.69
C ASN A 136 15.40 2.08 -16.51
N ARG A 137 16.56 1.43 -16.65
CA ARG A 137 17.65 1.90 -17.51
C ARG A 137 17.25 1.93 -18.98
N TRP A 138 16.52 0.91 -19.44
CA TRP A 138 15.98 0.85 -20.79
C TRP A 138 15.07 2.05 -21.10
N LEU A 139 14.18 2.43 -20.16
CA LEU A 139 13.36 3.63 -20.30
C LEU A 139 14.24 4.89 -20.37
N GLY A 140 15.22 5.02 -19.48
CA GLY A 140 16.14 6.16 -19.45
C GLY A 140 16.80 6.42 -20.81
N VAL A 141 17.44 5.39 -21.38
CA VAL A 141 18.12 5.48 -22.68
C VAL A 141 17.15 5.89 -23.80
N ARG A 142 15.93 5.36 -23.82
CA ARG A 142 14.94 5.69 -24.86
C ARG A 142 14.40 7.11 -24.73
N LEU A 143 14.16 7.59 -23.51
CA LEU A 143 13.74 8.98 -23.27
C LEU A 143 14.86 9.98 -23.59
N GLU A 144 16.12 9.63 -23.32
CA GLU A 144 17.28 10.44 -23.73
C GLU A 144 17.42 10.53 -25.24
N MET A 145 17.22 9.44 -25.98
CA MET A 145 17.20 9.48 -27.44
C MET A 145 16.10 10.40 -27.99
N ILE A 146 14.90 10.39 -27.39
CA ILE A 146 13.80 11.30 -27.76
C ILE A 146 14.18 12.76 -27.48
N GLY A 147 14.75 13.03 -26.30
CA GLY A 147 15.22 14.36 -25.93
C GLY A 147 16.28 14.91 -26.86
N ASN A 148 17.31 14.11 -27.15
CA ASN A 148 18.38 14.52 -28.05
C ASN A 148 17.87 14.75 -29.47
N THR A 149 16.90 13.95 -29.92
CA THR A 149 16.22 14.17 -31.22
C THR A 149 15.45 15.50 -31.22
N LEU A 150 14.76 15.82 -30.13
CA LEU A 150 14.07 17.10 -29.98
C LEU A 150 15.05 18.28 -30.01
N VAL A 151 16.12 18.22 -29.22
CA VAL A 151 17.18 19.25 -29.20
C VAL A 151 17.80 19.42 -30.59
N PHE A 152 18.06 18.33 -31.32
CA PHE A 152 18.57 18.37 -32.68
C PHE A 152 17.63 19.11 -33.63
N PHE A 153 16.33 18.82 -33.61
CA PHE A 153 15.35 19.55 -34.42
C PHE A 153 15.21 21.02 -34.01
N THR A 154 15.22 21.32 -32.71
CA THR A 154 15.19 22.71 -32.20
C THR A 154 16.42 23.49 -32.68
N ALA A 155 17.60 22.89 -32.64
CA ALA A 155 18.85 23.51 -33.13
C ALA A 155 18.80 23.77 -34.64
N ILE A 156 18.32 22.80 -35.44
CA ILE A 156 18.12 22.96 -36.88
C ILE A 156 17.18 24.13 -37.17
N ILE A 157 16.00 24.16 -36.53
CA ILE A 157 15.01 25.22 -36.73
C ILE A 157 15.61 26.60 -36.40
N ALA A 158 16.38 26.70 -35.32
CA ALA A 158 17.04 27.93 -34.92
C ALA A 158 18.06 28.43 -35.97
N VAL A 159 18.81 27.53 -36.60
CA VAL A 159 19.79 27.88 -37.65
C VAL A 159 19.10 28.29 -38.96
N PHE A 160 18.01 27.63 -39.34
CA PHE A 160 17.29 27.93 -40.59
C PHE A 160 16.38 29.17 -40.50
N MET A 161 16.09 29.69 -39.30
CA MET A 161 15.22 30.86 -39.10
C MET A 161 15.89 31.99 -38.28
N PRO A 162 17.07 32.50 -38.70
CA PRO A 162 17.84 33.46 -37.91
C PRO A 162 17.13 34.81 -37.73
N HIS A 163 16.17 35.16 -38.62
CA HIS A 163 15.47 36.45 -38.57
C HIS A 163 14.15 36.44 -37.78
N ARG A 164 13.70 35.27 -37.29
CA ARG A 164 12.46 35.17 -36.49
C ARG A 164 12.71 34.99 -34.99
N MET A 165 13.95 34.70 -34.60
CA MET A 165 14.27 34.32 -33.23
C MET A 165 15.44 35.14 -32.71
N THR A 166 15.32 35.68 -31.49
CA THR A 166 16.47 36.27 -30.80
C THR A 166 17.35 35.17 -30.22
N ALA A 167 18.65 35.44 -30.07
CA ALA A 167 19.59 34.49 -29.47
C ALA A 167 19.15 34.02 -28.07
N GLY A 168 18.51 34.91 -27.29
CA GLY A 168 17.93 34.58 -25.99
C GLY A 168 16.81 33.54 -26.06
N THR A 169 15.87 33.69 -27.00
CA THR A 169 14.76 32.72 -27.18
C THR A 169 15.29 31.35 -27.60
N VAL A 170 16.29 31.30 -28.49
CA VAL A 170 16.93 30.05 -28.92
C VAL A 170 17.62 29.35 -27.74
N GLY A 171 18.39 30.10 -26.94
CA GLY A 171 19.04 29.57 -25.75
C GLY A 171 18.05 29.03 -24.72
N LEU A 172 16.93 29.73 -24.50
CA LEU A 172 15.84 29.26 -23.65
C LEU A 172 15.24 27.95 -24.17
N MET A 173 14.90 27.87 -25.46
CA MET A 173 14.31 26.65 -26.05
C MET A 173 15.23 25.44 -25.93
N ILE A 174 16.53 25.60 -26.22
CA ILE A 174 17.49 24.50 -26.12
C ILE A 174 17.63 24.05 -24.66
N THR A 175 17.72 24.98 -23.72
CA THR A 175 17.85 24.67 -22.29
C THR A 175 16.64 23.88 -21.77
N PHE A 176 15.43 24.31 -22.11
CA PHE A 176 14.21 23.60 -21.71
C PHE A 176 14.06 22.26 -22.47
N ALA A 177 14.44 22.19 -23.75
CA ALA A 177 14.44 20.94 -24.51
C ALA A 177 15.42 19.90 -23.95
N MET A 178 16.56 20.32 -23.37
CA MET A 178 17.46 19.40 -22.66
C MET A 178 16.86 18.88 -21.36
N GLN A 179 16.06 19.70 -20.65
CA GLN A 179 15.44 19.30 -19.38
C GLN A 179 14.22 18.39 -19.56
N ILE A 180 13.50 18.47 -20.69
CA ILE A 180 12.23 17.77 -20.89
C ILE A 180 12.33 16.24 -20.69
N THR A 181 13.44 15.62 -21.09
CA THR A 181 13.64 14.17 -20.92
C THR A 181 13.66 13.77 -19.46
N ASN A 182 14.40 14.53 -18.64
CA ASN A 182 14.50 14.26 -17.21
C ASN A 182 13.13 14.48 -16.55
N SER A 183 12.43 15.55 -16.94
CA SER A 183 11.07 15.82 -16.48
C SER A 183 10.11 14.69 -16.86
N LEU A 184 10.12 14.20 -18.10
CA LEU A 184 9.25 13.10 -18.53
C LEU A 184 9.56 11.79 -17.78
N ASN A 185 10.84 11.48 -17.54
CA ASN A 185 11.25 10.30 -16.74
C ASN A 185 10.71 10.41 -15.30
N MET A 186 10.91 11.57 -14.68
CA MET A 186 10.41 11.86 -13.34
C MET A 186 8.89 11.80 -13.26
N LEU A 187 8.18 12.32 -14.27
CA LEU A 187 6.72 12.31 -14.30
C LEU A 187 6.17 10.87 -14.34
N VAL A 188 6.77 9.99 -15.15
CA VAL A 188 6.37 8.57 -15.21
C VAL A 188 6.61 7.87 -13.87
N ARG A 189 7.75 8.13 -13.22
CA ARG A 189 8.06 7.57 -11.89
C ARG A 189 7.07 8.04 -10.84
N MET A 190 6.90 9.36 -10.71
CA MET A 190 6.04 9.93 -9.69
C MET A 190 4.57 9.51 -9.89
N SER A 191 4.12 9.34 -11.13
CA SER A 191 2.79 8.79 -11.42
C SER A 191 2.65 7.35 -10.90
N SER A 192 3.67 6.51 -11.07
CA SER A 192 3.70 5.14 -10.53
C SER A 192 3.75 5.13 -9.00
N ASP A 193 4.48 6.07 -8.39
CA ASP A 193 4.57 6.20 -6.94
C ASP A 193 3.23 6.66 -6.35
N ILE A 194 2.54 7.61 -6.98
CA ILE A 194 1.19 8.03 -6.59
C ILE A 194 0.24 6.83 -6.64
N GLU A 195 0.16 6.13 -7.78
CA GLU A 195 -0.74 4.96 -7.94
C GLU A 195 -0.49 3.90 -6.87
N THR A 196 0.79 3.64 -6.55
CA THR A 196 1.18 2.65 -5.52
C THR A 196 0.81 3.11 -4.11
N ASN A 197 1.03 4.38 -3.77
CA ASN A 197 0.77 4.91 -2.44
C ASN A 197 -0.72 5.22 -2.20
N THR A 198 -1.53 5.42 -3.25
CA THR A 198 -2.99 5.53 -3.13
C THR A 198 -3.61 4.25 -2.54
N VAL A 199 -3.01 3.07 -2.74
CA VAL A 199 -3.47 1.82 -2.09
C VAL A 199 -3.41 1.92 -0.56
N SER A 200 -2.49 2.70 0.01
CA SER A 200 -2.43 2.97 1.46
C SER A 200 -3.66 3.74 1.93
N VAL A 201 -4.15 4.69 1.14
CA VAL A 201 -5.39 5.45 1.43
C VAL A 201 -6.60 4.52 1.44
N GLU A 202 -6.74 3.65 0.42
CA GLU A 202 -7.83 2.67 0.33
C GLU A 202 -7.88 1.77 1.57
N ARG A 203 -6.71 1.31 2.03
CA ARG A 203 -6.57 0.46 3.23
C ARG A 203 -6.87 1.17 4.53
N ILE A 204 -6.58 2.47 4.63
CA ILE A 204 -6.97 3.28 5.79
C ILE A 204 -8.49 3.48 5.78
N ASN A 205 -9.07 3.75 4.61
CA ASN A 205 -10.52 3.89 4.45
C ASN A 205 -11.27 2.59 4.81
N GLU A 206 -10.74 1.43 4.42
CA GLU A 206 -11.26 0.11 4.84
C GLU A 206 -11.40 0.01 6.37
N TYR A 207 -10.45 0.57 7.13
CA TYR A 207 -10.48 0.58 8.59
C TYR A 207 -11.44 1.62 9.17
N ALA A 208 -11.62 2.75 8.47
CA ALA A 208 -12.57 3.79 8.86
C ALA A 208 -14.03 3.35 8.66
N GLU A 209 -14.28 2.45 7.71
CA GLU A 209 -15.60 1.92 7.38
C GLU A 209 -15.94 0.59 8.09
N LEU A 210 -15.08 0.11 9.00
CA LEU A 210 -15.39 -1.09 9.78
C LEU A 210 -16.67 -0.88 10.60
N THR A 211 -17.51 -1.92 10.65
CA THR A 211 -18.72 -1.92 11.49
C THR A 211 -18.32 -1.74 12.96
N PRO A 212 -18.69 -0.62 13.60
CA PRO A 212 -18.33 -0.38 14.99
C PRO A 212 -19.14 -1.30 15.92
N GLU A 213 -18.62 -1.49 17.13
CA GLU A 213 -19.41 -2.06 18.22
C GLU A 213 -20.54 -1.08 18.61
N ALA A 214 -21.54 -1.58 19.36
CA ALA A 214 -22.66 -0.75 19.79
C ALA A 214 -22.16 0.49 20.55
N SER A 215 -22.95 1.57 20.47
CA SER A 215 -22.62 2.83 21.14
C SER A 215 -22.35 2.62 22.63
N TRP A 216 -21.29 3.26 23.14
CA TRP A 216 -20.88 3.17 24.53
C TRP A 216 -21.97 3.63 25.50
N GLU A 217 -22.75 4.63 25.10
CA GLU A 217 -23.92 5.09 25.84
C GLU A 217 -25.12 5.19 24.91
N ILE A 218 -26.24 4.62 25.35
CA ILE A 218 -27.55 4.76 24.73
C ILE A 218 -28.41 5.56 25.72
N PRO A 219 -28.68 6.85 25.46
CA PRO A 219 -29.38 7.72 26.41
C PRO A 219 -30.75 7.17 26.82
N GLU A 220 -31.46 6.48 25.93
CA GLU A 220 -32.80 5.96 26.23
C GLU A 220 -32.81 4.81 27.24
N THR A 221 -31.72 4.04 27.33
CA THR A 221 -31.63 2.84 28.18
C THR A 221 -30.58 2.97 29.29
N LYS A 222 -30.03 4.18 29.51
CA LYS A 222 -28.99 4.41 30.51
C LYS A 222 -29.52 4.05 31.91
N PRO A 223 -28.90 3.07 32.60
CA PRO A 223 -29.34 2.68 33.92
C PRO A 223 -29.12 3.82 34.92
N SER A 224 -29.90 3.84 36.00
CA SER A 224 -29.75 4.84 37.07
C SER A 224 -28.33 4.81 37.65
N SER A 225 -27.84 5.94 38.17
CA SER A 225 -26.54 6.04 38.86
C SER A 225 -26.33 5.05 40.01
N HIS A 226 -27.42 4.52 40.58
CA HIS A 226 -27.40 3.55 41.67
C HIS A 226 -27.44 2.08 41.19
N TRP A 227 -27.32 1.81 39.89
CA TRP A 227 -27.25 0.46 39.34
C TRP A 227 -25.81 -0.07 39.42
N PRO A 228 -25.59 -1.37 39.74
CA PRO A 228 -26.58 -2.38 40.15
C PRO A 228 -26.84 -2.36 41.67
N LYS A 229 -28.12 -2.37 42.11
CA LYS A 229 -28.50 -2.30 43.55
C LYS A 229 -28.35 -3.62 44.31
N ASN A 230 -28.85 -4.71 43.73
CA ASN A 230 -28.97 -6.00 44.46
C ASN A 230 -27.96 -7.06 43.98
N GLY A 231 -27.19 -6.80 42.92
CA GLY A 231 -26.21 -7.75 42.38
C GLY A 231 -26.79 -9.10 41.89
N ASN A 232 -28.11 -9.23 41.80
CA ASN A 232 -28.79 -10.41 41.24
C ASN A 232 -28.48 -10.52 39.74
N ILE A 233 -28.09 -11.72 39.29
CA ILE A 233 -27.78 -12.01 37.88
C ILE A 233 -28.70 -13.12 37.41
N GLN A 234 -29.59 -12.79 36.47
CA GLN A 234 -30.47 -13.74 35.81
C GLN A 234 -30.09 -13.86 34.34
N ILE A 235 -29.62 -15.03 33.95
CA ILE A 235 -29.37 -15.42 32.57
C ILE A 235 -30.51 -16.34 32.17
N LYS A 236 -31.24 -16.01 31.10
CA LYS A 236 -32.38 -16.80 30.62
C LYS A 236 -32.16 -17.16 29.15
N ASN A 237 -32.20 -18.46 28.85
CA ASN A 237 -32.06 -19.01 27.49
C ASN A 237 -30.87 -18.42 26.71
N LEU A 238 -29.72 -18.25 27.36
CA LEU A 238 -28.52 -17.71 26.71
C LEU A 238 -27.94 -18.75 25.75
N SER A 239 -27.93 -18.38 24.48
CA SER A 239 -27.29 -19.11 23.39
C SER A 239 -26.33 -18.16 22.69
N THR A 240 -25.05 -18.50 22.63
CA THR A 240 -24.00 -17.61 22.08
C THR A 240 -23.08 -18.35 21.13
N GLN A 241 -22.53 -17.61 20.16
CA GLN A 241 -21.56 -18.09 19.18
C GLN A 241 -20.50 -17.03 18.95
N TYR A 242 -19.26 -17.46 18.68
CA TYR A 242 -18.19 -16.51 18.37
C TYR A 242 -18.36 -15.80 17.01
N ARG A 243 -19.07 -16.43 16.06
CA ARG A 243 -19.34 -15.88 14.71
C ARG A 243 -20.69 -16.39 14.22
N GLN A 244 -21.35 -15.63 13.36
CA GLN A 244 -22.68 -15.96 12.81
C GLN A 244 -22.75 -17.31 12.08
N ASN A 245 -21.62 -17.80 11.55
CA ASN A 245 -21.54 -19.06 10.80
C ASN A 245 -20.90 -20.23 11.58
N LEU A 246 -20.74 -20.10 12.89
CA LEU A 246 -20.17 -21.16 13.75
C LEU A 246 -21.26 -21.81 14.59
N PRO A 247 -21.10 -23.09 15.01
CA PRO A 247 -22.03 -23.70 15.93
C PRO A 247 -22.06 -22.96 17.27
N LEU A 248 -23.25 -22.91 17.89
CA LEU A 248 -23.45 -22.37 19.23
C LEU A 248 -22.54 -23.06 20.24
N VAL A 249 -21.84 -22.26 21.04
CA VAL A 249 -20.93 -22.71 22.10
C VAL A 249 -21.67 -22.94 23.41
N LEU A 250 -22.58 -22.02 23.76
CA LEU A 250 -23.56 -22.22 24.82
C LEU A 250 -24.94 -22.33 24.19
N LYS A 251 -25.79 -23.19 24.74
CA LYS A 251 -27.13 -23.49 24.23
C LYS A 251 -28.11 -23.47 25.38
N ASP A 252 -29.12 -22.62 25.29
CA ASP A 252 -30.28 -22.53 26.18
C ASP A 252 -29.92 -22.48 27.68
N LEU A 253 -28.85 -21.74 28.01
CA LEU A 253 -28.34 -21.66 29.37
C LEU A 253 -29.23 -20.74 30.22
N THR A 254 -29.78 -21.28 31.31
CA THR A 254 -30.56 -20.52 32.29
C THR A 254 -29.93 -20.66 33.67
N ILE A 255 -29.57 -19.53 34.28
CA ILE A 255 -28.90 -19.45 35.59
C ILE A 255 -29.50 -18.28 36.36
N ASP A 256 -29.80 -18.49 37.64
CA ASP A 256 -30.24 -17.48 38.60
C ASP A 256 -29.25 -17.44 39.77
N ILE A 257 -28.56 -16.31 39.96
CA ILE A 257 -27.54 -16.12 41.00
C ILE A 257 -28.03 -15.06 41.99
N GLN A 258 -28.22 -15.46 43.25
CA GLN A 258 -28.79 -14.59 44.26
C GLN A 258 -27.78 -13.55 44.78
N PRO A 259 -28.28 -12.43 45.35
CA PRO A 259 -27.43 -11.42 45.98
C PRO A 259 -26.48 -12.02 47.03
N GLY A 260 -25.18 -11.72 46.91
CA GLY A 260 -24.16 -12.16 47.88
C GLY A 260 -23.66 -13.59 47.71
N GLU A 261 -24.17 -14.35 46.73
CA GLU A 261 -23.70 -15.71 46.45
C GLU A 261 -22.33 -15.73 45.75
N LYS A 262 -21.49 -16.69 46.15
CA LYS A 262 -20.21 -16.99 45.50
C LYS A 262 -20.31 -18.31 44.75
N ILE A 263 -20.40 -18.22 43.42
CA ILE A 263 -20.53 -19.39 42.53
C ILE A 263 -19.17 -19.74 41.91
N GLY A 264 -18.79 -21.01 41.96
CA GLY A 264 -17.63 -21.55 41.24
C GLY A 264 -18.06 -22.32 40.00
N ILE A 265 -17.47 -22.01 38.84
CA ILE A 265 -17.76 -22.71 37.57
C ILE A 265 -16.64 -23.71 37.28
N MET A 266 -16.93 -25.01 37.40
CA MET A 266 -15.98 -26.09 37.12
C MET A 266 -16.43 -26.92 35.92
N ASN A 267 -15.48 -27.26 35.04
CA ASN A 267 -15.77 -28.06 33.85
C ASN A 267 -14.49 -28.47 33.10
N ARG A 268 -14.56 -29.43 32.17
CA ARG A 268 -13.41 -29.83 31.31
C ARG A 268 -12.91 -28.69 30.41
N ILE A 269 -11.63 -28.73 30.00
CA ILE A 269 -11.06 -27.75 29.05
C ILE A 269 -11.88 -27.78 27.74
N GLY A 270 -12.19 -26.60 27.19
CA GLY A 270 -12.98 -26.47 25.96
C GLY A 270 -14.51 -26.47 26.12
N SER A 271 -15.04 -26.57 27.33
CA SER A 271 -16.49 -26.64 27.60
C SER A 271 -17.25 -25.30 27.53
N GLY A 272 -16.64 -24.20 27.08
CA GLY A 272 -17.29 -22.89 27.02
C GLY A 272 -17.27 -22.03 28.31
N LYS A 273 -16.46 -22.37 29.33
CA LYS A 273 -16.34 -21.56 30.57
C LYS A 273 -15.94 -20.11 30.30
N SER A 274 -14.87 -19.90 29.53
CA SER A 274 -14.42 -18.56 29.14
C SER A 274 -15.44 -17.85 28.24
N SER A 275 -16.16 -18.61 27.42
CA SER A 275 -17.23 -18.07 26.56
C SER A 275 -18.39 -17.52 27.38
N LEU A 276 -18.77 -18.17 28.49
CA LEU A 276 -19.77 -17.64 29.43
C LEU A 276 -19.33 -16.30 30.05
N CYS A 277 -18.05 -16.17 30.41
CA CYS A 277 -17.52 -14.90 30.91
C CYS A 277 -17.59 -13.80 29.84
N LEU A 278 -17.23 -14.11 28.59
CA LEU A 278 -17.27 -13.15 27.47
C LEU A 278 -18.70 -12.74 27.08
N ALA A 279 -19.65 -13.69 27.07
CA ALA A 279 -21.06 -13.41 26.78
C ALA A 279 -21.69 -12.53 27.85
N ARG A 280 -21.32 -12.73 29.12
CA ARG A 280 -21.82 -11.90 30.23
C ARG A 280 -21.45 -10.42 30.11
N ILE A 281 -20.29 -10.12 29.54
CA ILE A 281 -19.84 -8.73 29.30
C ILE A 281 -20.13 -8.29 27.86
N GLU A 282 -21.01 -9.01 27.16
CA GLU A 282 -21.51 -8.67 25.82
C GLU A 282 -20.42 -8.51 24.75
N LEU A 283 -19.26 -9.18 24.93
CA LEU A 283 -18.17 -9.16 23.94
C LEU A 283 -18.37 -10.14 22.78
N ILE A 284 -19.30 -11.08 22.94
CA ILE A 284 -19.73 -12.03 21.90
C ILE A 284 -21.26 -12.01 21.80
N PRO A 285 -21.81 -12.18 20.58
CA PRO A 285 -23.24 -12.11 20.32
C PRO A 285 -24.02 -13.33 20.84
#